data_AF-A0A090I033-F1
#
_entry.id   AF-A0A090I033-F1
#
_cell.length_a   1.000
_cell.length_b   1.000
_cell.length_c   1.000
_cell.angle_alpha   90.00
_cell.angle_beta   90.00
_cell.angle_gamma   90.00
#
_symmetry.space_group_name_H-M   'P 1'
#
loop_
_entity.id
_entity.type
_entity.pdbx_description
1 polymer ?
#
loop_
_entity_poly.entity_id
_entity_poly.type
_entity_poly.pdbx_seq_one_letter_code
_entity_poly.pdbx_strand_id
1 'polypeptide(L)'
;MKKTLKKLMVFFVFVFIFSAGQKVEAKEVYAHLPGFDVTLNGIKVDNYSSEYPLLVYKDITYFPMTWYTTRFLGVETDWSESTGLVINQTGISGDFNFYNTRLKNANSYPVSIPYFRIRVNGTDIKNEREPYPLFVFRGVTYFPMTWRFCVTEFGWDYDFSHQKGLVISSKNEKKPITPQKPSDPYEAYYDLPGSIYYNGKYYMIRTNGKNYRLFSRTQIGNKYNEISSMQIKDFKQQGSKLYFASGDSYYSYDMDNEKLERIAKDVFIKDGNLISLGSEAFWVDSTDSTLRTKDNVKLNNGAKVDRMEKQGDYLIVTFVDNMDGKYKLMVFDKKGMEIYKTADATQNARIDGDTLTYFNVEIMRNETIKLN
;
A
#
# COMPACT_ATOMS: atom_id res chain seq x y z
N MET A 1 2.83 -44.29 63.85
CA MET A 1 3.41 -43.14 64.59
C MET A 1 3.01 -41.84 63.90
N LYS A 2 2.26 -41.00 64.61
CA LYS A 2 1.96 -39.60 64.26
C LYS A 2 3.19 -38.72 64.49
N LYS A 3 3.39 -37.69 63.66
CA LYS A 3 3.86 -36.31 63.97
C LYS A 3 4.11 -35.58 62.62
N THR A 4 3.15 -34.87 62.01
CA THR A 4 2.63 -33.49 62.24
C THR A 4 3.48 -32.33 61.70
N LEU A 5 2.79 -31.46 60.93
CA LEU A 5 3.00 -30.00 60.73
C LEU A 5 4.18 -29.58 59.81
N LYS A 6 4.09 -28.63 58.85
CA LYS A 6 3.22 -27.45 58.66
C LYS A 6 3.02 -27.12 57.16
N LYS A 7 1.91 -26.44 56.91
CA LYS A 7 1.46 -25.75 55.69
C LYS A 7 2.53 -24.87 55.02
N LEU A 8 2.56 -24.88 53.68
CA LEU A 8 2.52 -23.65 52.87
C LEU A 8 1.93 -23.97 51.49
N MET A 9 0.59 -23.92 51.41
CA MET A 9 -0.14 -23.99 50.15
C MET A 9 -0.14 -22.57 49.56
N VAL A 10 0.82 -22.28 48.68
CA VAL A 10 0.81 -21.05 47.88
C VAL A 10 -0.30 -21.23 46.85
N PHE A 11 -1.44 -20.60 47.12
CA PHE A 11 -2.54 -20.48 46.17
C PHE A 11 -2.08 -19.46 45.11
N PHE A 12 -1.48 -19.93 44.01
CA PHE A 12 -1.34 -19.10 42.82
C PHE A 12 -2.74 -18.94 42.24
N VAL A 13 -3.42 -17.87 42.64
CA VAL A 13 -4.59 -17.36 41.93
C VAL A 13 -4.07 -16.93 40.56
N PHE A 14 -4.17 -17.83 39.59
CA PHE A 14 -4.16 -17.44 38.18
C PHE A 14 -5.42 -16.61 37.97
N VAL A 15 -5.31 -15.29 38.12
CA VAL A 15 -6.27 -14.37 37.55
C VAL A 15 -6.12 -14.51 36.05
N PHE A 16 -6.86 -15.44 35.47
CA PHE A 16 -7.22 -15.39 34.06
C PHE A 16 -8.01 -14.10 33.90
N ILE A 17 -7.30 -13.02 33.55
CA ILE A 17 -7.92 -11.87 32.92
C ILE A 17 -8.41 -12.42 31.58
N PHE A 18 -9.63 -12.97 31.58
CA PHE A 18 -10.46 -12.96 30.40
C PHE A 18 -10.56 -11.48 30.05
N SER A 19 -9.68 -11.01 29.18
CA SER A 19 -10.02 -9.93 28.29
C SER A 19 -11.23 -10.45 27.54
N ALA A 20 -12.41 -10.16 28.06
CA ALA A 20 -13.58 -9.96 27.24
C ALA A 20 -13.15 -8.84 26.29
N GLY A 21 -12.46 -9.22 25.21
CA GLY A 21 -12.37 -8.39 24.05
C GLY A 21 -13.81 -8.01 23.78
N GLN A 22 -14.12 -6.73 23.95
CA GLN A 22 -15.38 -6.24 23.46
C GLN A 22 -15.39 -6.66 22.01
N LYS A 23 -16.24 -7.62 21.67
CA LYS A 23 -16.70 -7.76 20.29
C LYS A 23 -17.36 -6.43 20.03
N VAL A 24 -16.61 -5.51 19.45
CA VAL A 24 -17.18 -4.39 18.74
C VAL A 24 -17.92 -5.07 17.61
N GLU A 25 -19.19 -5.37 17.86
CA GLU A 25 -20.13 -5.75 16.83
C GLU A 25 -20.17 -4.55 15.90
N ALA A 26 -19.44 -4.64 14.78
CA ALA A 26 -19.61 -3.71 13.70
C ALA A 26 -21.09 -3.79 13.35
N LYS A 27 -21.84 -2.73 13.64
CA LYS A 27 -23.28 -2.68 13.38
C LYS A 27 -23.45 -2.84 11.88
N GLU A 28 -23.73 -4.06 11.43
CA GLU A 28 -23.95 -4.35 10.03
C GLU A 28 -25.23 -3.64 9.61
N VAL A 29 -25.06 -2.60 8.81
CA VAL A 29 -26.16 -1.85 8.23
C VAL A 29 -26.47 -2.47 6.88
N TYR A 30 -27.74 -2.60 6.53
CA TYR A 30 -28.14 -3.11 5.23
C TYR A 30 -28.58 -1.97 4.31
N ALA A 31 -28.14 -2.05 3.06
CA ALA A 31 -28.60 -1.19 1.97
C ALA A 31 -29.23 -2.06 0.87
N HIS A 32 -30.11 -1.46 0.07
CA HIS A 32 -30.92 -2.16 -0.92
C HIS A 32 -30.73 -1.59 -2.32
N LEU A 33 -31.03 -2.36 -3.37
CA LEU A 33 -31.14 -1.76 -4.70
C LEU A 33 -32.31 -0.76 -4.74
N PRO A 34 -32.21 0.34 -5.50
CA PRO A 34 -33.32 1.26 -5.68
C PRO A 34 -34.56 0.57 -6.24
N GLY A 35 -35.70 0.76 -5.59
CA GLY A 35 -37.02 0.32 -6.07
C GLY A 35 -37.65 1.27 -7.10
N PHE A 36 -36.91 2.27 -7.56
CA PHE A 36 -37.33 3.32 -8.48
C PHE A 36 -36.19 3.61 -9.47
N ASP A 37 -36.53 4.26 -10.58
CA ASP A 37 -35.56 4.64 -11.60
C ASP A 37 -34.61 5.73 -11.07
N VAL A 38 -33.33 5.63 -11.45
CA VAL A 38 -32.36 6.70 -11.21
C VAL A 38 -31.76 7.13 -12.54
N THR A 39 -31.81 8.42 -12.82
CA THR A 39 -31.27 9.04 -14.02
C THR A 39 -30.19 10.05 -13.63
N LEU A 40 -28.99 9.88 -14.17
CA LEU A 40 -27.83 10.73 -13.92
C LEU A 40 -27.40 11.37 -15.24
N ASN A 41 -27.37 12.71 -15.33
CA ASN A 41 -27.06 13.47 -16.55
C ASN A 41 -27.83 12.95 -17.79
N GLY A 42 -29.11 12.65 -17.60
CA GLY A 42 -30.01 12.13 -18.64
C GLY A 42 -29.82 10.64 -18.97
N ILE A 43 -28.91 9.92 -18.31
CA ILE A 43 -28.70 8.49 -18.52
C ILE A 43 -29.35 7.70 -17.38
N LYS A 44 -30.26 6.80 -17.74
CA LYS A 44 -30.87 5.86 -16.80
C LYS A 44 -29.84 4.81 -16.35
N VAL A 45 -29.67 4.65 -15.04
CA VAL A 45 -28.68 3.75 -14.43
C VAL A 45 -29.23 2.32 -14.34
N ASP A 46 -28.43 1.34 -14.75
CA ASP A 46 -28.71 -0.07 -14.53
C ASP A 46 -28.02 -0.58 -13.24
N ASN A 47 -28.82 -0.80 -12.20
CA ASN A 47 -28.35 -1.31 -10.91
C ASN A 47 -28.32 -2.85 -10.85
N TYR A 48 -28.95 -3.55 -11.79
CA TYR A 48 -29.05 -5.01 -11.75
C TYR A 48 -27.76 -5.67 -12.23
N SER A 49 -27.06 -5.04 -13.18
CA SER A 49 -25.85 -5.58 -13.82
C SER A 49 -24.60 -4.74 -13.55
N SER A 50 -24.50 -4.01 -12.44
CA SER A 50 -23.35 -3.16 -12.10
C SER A 50 -22.49 -3.73 -10.97
N GLU A 51 -21.16 -3.63 -11.06
CA GLU A 51 -20.25 -4.01 -9.97
C GLU A 51 -20.44 -3.11 -8.75
N TYR A 52 -20.78 -1.84 -8.98
CA TYR A 52 -21.03 -0.84 -7.96
C TYR A 52 -22.40 -0.22 -8.23
N PRO A 53 -23.50 -0.96 -7.98
CA PRO A 53 -24.84 -0.41 -8.20
C PRO A 53 -25.08 0.75 -7.26
N LEU A 54 -26.01 1.63 -7.59
CA LEU A 54 -26.58 2.54 -6.59
C LEU A 54 -27.26 1.72 -5.50
N LEU A 55 -27.23 2.25 -4.28
CA LEU A 55 -27.84 1.61 -3.12
C LEU A 55 -28.76 2.59 -2.40
N VAL A 56 -29.79 2.09 -1.72
CA VAL A 56 -30.71 2.88 -0.90
C VAL A 56 -30.54 2.47 0.55
N TYR A 57 -30.33 3.47 1.40
CA TYR A 57 -30.28 3.31 2.85
C TYR A 57 -31.04 4.47 3.50
N LYS A 58 -31.94 4.16 4.43
CA LYS A 58 -32.87 5.14 5.05
C LYS A 58 -33.56 6.02 3.99
N ASP A 59 -34.07 5.39 2.94
CA ASP A 59 -34.79 6.03 1.82
C ASP A 59 -33.98 7.07 1.04
N ILE A 60 -32.66 7.15 1.26
CA ILE A 60 -31.73 7.98 0.48
C ILE A 60 -30.96 7.10 -0.49
N THR A 61 -30.84 7.54 -1.74
CA THR A 61 -29.97 6.90 -2.74
C THR A 61 -28.52 7.26 -2.47
N TYR A 62 -27.64 6.29 -2.60
CA TYR A 62 -26.21 6.39 -2.38
C TYR A 62 -25.46 6.09 -3.67
N PHE A 63 -24.50 6.96 -3.96
CA PHE A 63 -23.70 6.97 -5.17
C PHE A 63 -22.30 6.42 -4.90
N PRO A 64 -21.82 5.44 -5.69
CA PRO A 64 -20.49 4.91 -5.51
C PRO A 64 -19.43 5.95 -5.88
N MET A 65 -18.44 6.17 -5.03
CA MET A 65 -17.35 7.11 -5.25
C MET A 65 -16.18 6.44 -5.99
N THR A 66 -16.46 5.90 -7.19
CA THR A 66 -15.45 5.31 -8.07
C THR A 66 -14.94 6.33 -9.08
N TRP A 67 -13.85 6.02 -9.80
CA TRP A 67 -13.26 6.88 -10.82
C TRP A 67 -14.25 7.33 -11.91
N TYR A 68 -14.98 6.42 -12.54
CA TYR A 68 -15.88 6.79 -13.65
C TYR A 68 -17.14 7.50 -13.15
N THR A 69 -17.73 7.01 -12.06
CA THR A 69 -19.00 7.53 -11.55
C THR A 69 -18.81 8.96 -11.04
N THR A 70 -17.81 9.23 -10.20
CA THR A 70 -17.52 10.57 -9.68
C THR A 70 -17.34 11.61 -10.78
N ARG A 71 -16.50 11.30 -11.77
CA ARG A 71 -16.20 12.21 -12.88
C ARG A 71 -17.38 12.44 -13.81
N PHE A 72 -18.25 11.44 -13.96
CA PHE A 72 -19.49 11.59 -14.71
C PHE A 72 -20.36 12.71 -14.12
N LEU A 73 -20.37 12.87 -12.79
CA LEU A 73 -21.07 13.94 -12.07
C LEU A 73 -20.20 15.17 -11.73
N GLY A 74 -19.00 15.27 -12.29
CA GLY A 74 -18.11 16.42 -12.11
C GLY A 74 -17.48 16.57 -10.73
N VAL A 75 -17.33 15.46 -10.02
CA VAL A 75 -16.58 15.36 -8.77
C VAL A 75 -15.35 14.46 -8.95
N GLU A 76 -14.31 14.72 -8.17
CA GLU A 76 -13.09 13.91 -8.11
C GLU A 76 -12.82 13.49 -6.68
N THR A 77 -12.17 12.34 -6.54
CA THR A 77 -11.78 11.78 -5.25
C THR A 77 -10.29 11.57 -5.16
N ASP A 78 -9.73 11.80 -3.98
CA ASP A 78 -8.38 11.44 -3.59
C ASP A 78 -8.42 10.66 -2.28
N TRP A 79 -7.49 9.73 -2.08
CA TRP A 79 -7.42 8.93 -0.86
C TRP A 79 -5.98 8.71 -0.44
N SER A 80 -5.70 8.88 0.85
CA SER A 80 -4.47 8.40 1.49
C SER A 80 -4.74 7.97 2.93
N GLU A 81 -3.84 7.17 3.52
CA GLU A 81 -3.92 6.81 4.94
C GLU A 81 -3.88 8.04 5.87
N SER A 82 -3.14 9.09 5.49
CA SER A 82 -2.93 10.26 6.34
C SER A 82 -4.08 11.28 6.27
N THR A 83 -4.66 11.47 5.08
CA THR A 83 -5.72 12.47 4.84
C THR A 83 -7.13 11.88 4.81
N GLY A 84 -7.26 10.56 4.65
CA GLY A 84 -8.53 9.89 4.43
C GLY A 84 -9.08 10.15 3.02
N LEU A 85 -10.40 10.05 2.85
CA LEU A 85 -11.09 10.31 1.60
C LEU A 85 -11.32 11.82 1.43
N VAL A 86 -10.85 12.38 0.32
CA VAL A 86 -11.14 13.75 -0.11
C VAL A 86 -12.02 13.70 -1.34
N ILE A 87 -13.09 14.49 -1.36
CA ILE A 87 -14.05 14.61 -2.46
C ILE A 87 -14.12 16.08 -2.84
N ASN A 88 -13.87 16.43 -4.09
CA ASN A 88 -13.94 17.81 -4.56
C ASN A 88 -14.80 17.92 -5.81
N GLN A 89 -15.66 18.93 -5.88
CA GLN A 89 -16.27 19.37 -7.11
C GLN A 89 -15.24 20.13 -7.94
N THR A 90 -14.92 19.61 -9.11
CA THR A 90 -13.93 20.23 -10.01
C THR A 90 -14.53 20.64 -11.35
N GLY A 91 -15.78 20.25 -11.61
CA GLY A 91 -16.46 20.50 -12.89
C GLY A 91 -15.94 19.63 -14.03
N ILE A 92 -15.21 18.56 -13.71
CA ILE A 92 -14.72 17.59 -14.69
C ILE A 92 -15.88 16.93 -15.45
N SER A 93 -15.67 16.53 -16.70
CA SER A 93 -16.67 15.77 -17.46
C SER A 93 -16.08 14.41 -17.84
N GLY A 94 -16.56 13.36 -17.18
CA GLY A 94 -16.23 11.97 -17.51
C GLY A 94 -17.29 11.31 -18.39
N ASP A 95 -16.90 10.25 -19.11
CA ASP A 95 -17.84 9.38 -19.81
C ASP A 95 -18.65 8.53 -18.84
N PHE A 96 -19.86 8.14 -19.25
CA PHE A 96 -20.69 7.23 -18.49
C PHE A 96 -20.12 5.81 -18.53
N ASN A 97 -19.69 5.31 -17.37
CA ASN A 97 -19.33 3.92 -17.18
C ASN A 97 -19.70 3.48 -15.75
N PHE A 98 -20.58 2.49 -15.65
CA PHE A 98 -21.11 1.97 -14.39
C PHE A 98 -20.64 0.55 -14.07
N TYR A 99 -19.48 0.13 -14.63
CA TYR A 99 -18.85 -1.15 -14.32
C TYR A 99 -19.78 -2.35 -14.56
N ASN A 100 -20.28 -2.47 -15.78
CA ASN A 100 -21.22 -3.54 -16.12
C ASN A 100 -20.59 -4.92 -15.91
N THR A 101 -21.34 -5.82 -15.30
CA THR A 101 -20.97 -7.21 -15.04
C THR A 101 -22.03 -8.16 -15.60
N ARG A 102 -21.64 -9.43 -15.77
CA ARG A 102 -22.57 -10.50 -16.17
C ARG A 102 -23.34 -11.08 -14.99
N LEU A 103 -23.01 -10.70 -13.75
CA LEU A 103 -23.63 -11.20 -12.53
C LEU A 103 -24.74 -10.26 -12.09
N LYS A 104 -25.92 -10.82 -11.81
CA LYS A 104 -27.05 -10.06 -11.31
C LYS A 104 -26.83 -9.74 -9.82
N ASN A 105 -27.05 -8.49 -9.44
CA ASN A 105 -27.02 -8.09 -8.03
C ASN A 105 -28.23 -8.65 -7.25
N ALA A 106 -27.99 -8.98 -5.99
CA ALA A 106 -29.02 -9.22 -5.00
C ALA A 106 -29.69 -7.91 -4.59
N ASN A 107 -30.91 -8.00 -4.05
CA ASN A 107 -31.68 -6.82 -3.67
C ASN A 107 -31.20 -6.13 -2.39
N SER A 108 -30.32 -6.77 -1.61
CA SER A 108 -29.82 -6.23 -0.34
C SER A 108 -28.39 -6.68 -0.08
N TYR A 109 -27.62 -5.82 0.55
CA TYR A 109 -26.23 -6.06 0.92
C TYR A 109 -25.91 -5.48 2.30
N PRO A 110 -25.04 -6.15 3.09
CA PRO A 110 -24.42 -5.51 4.23
C PRO A 110 -23.43 -4.44 3.77
N VAL A 111 -23.39 -3.34 4.50
CA VAL A 111 -22.48 -2.21 4.31
C VAL A 111 -21.87 -1.80 5.65
N SER A 112 -20.67 -1.19 5.61
CA SER A 112 -19.95 -0.77 6.81
C SER A 112 -19.80 0.75 6.87
N ILE A 113 -19.84 1.33 8.06
CA ILE A 113 -19.55 2.75 8.24
C ILE A 113 -18.02 2.94 8.29
N PRO A 114 -17.41 3.76 7.44
CA PRO A 114 -15.98 4.01 7.47
C PRO A 114 -15.58 4.81 8.72
N TYR A 115 -14.42 4.46 9.28
CA TYR A 115 -13.79 5.16 10.40
C TYR A 115 -12.71 6.16 9.97
N PHE A 116 -12.37 6.19 8.67
CA PHE A 116 -11.38 7.13 8.14
C PHE A 116 -11.97 8.53 7.96
N ARG A 117 -11.09 9.54 7.92
CA ARG A 117 -11.50 10.94 7.71
C ARG A 117 -12.10 11.12 6.32
N ILE A 118 -13.14 11.95 6.24
CA ILE A 118 -13.79 12.32 4.97
C ILE A 118 -13.82 13.83 4.88
N ARG A 119 -13.41 14.38 3.74
CA ARG A 119 -13.46 15.81 3.44
C ARG A 119 -14.20 16.04 2.13
N VAL A 120 -15.14 16.97 2.12
CA VAL A 120 -15.90 17.37 0.93
C VAL A 120 -15.65 18.85 0.67
N ASN A 121 -15.15 19.21 -0.52
CA ASN A 121 -14.82 20.58 -0.91
C ASN A 121 -14.00 21.35 0.15
N GLY A 122 -12.99 20.69 0.72
CA GLY A 122 -12.17 21.28 1.77
C GLY A 122 -12.74 21.18 3.20
N THR A 123 -14.00 20.77 3.38
CA THR A 123 -14.68 20.70 4.69
C THR A 123 -14.70 19.29 5.26
N ASP A 124 -14.24 19.14 6.51
CA ASP A 124 -14.25 17.84 7.20
C ASP A 124 -15.69 17.40 7.57
N ILE A 125 -16.01 16.14 7.26
CA ILE A 125 -17.31 15.53 7.53
C ILE A 125 -17.23 14.69 8.82
N LYS A 126 -18.10 15.01 9.78
CA LYS A 126 -18.29 14.19 10.99
C LYS A 126 -19.27 13.06 10.70
N ASN A 127 -18.83 12.06 9.93
CA ASN A 127 -19.67 11.02 9.33
C ASN A 127 -20.59 10.32 10.35
N GLU A 128 -20.07 10.00 11.54
CA GLU A 128 -20.82 9.33 12.62
C GLU A 128 -22.04 10.13 13.14
N ARG A 129 -22.05 11.45 12.90
CA ARG A 129 -23.12 12.37 13.32
C ARG A 129 -24.05 12.76 12.17
N GLU A 130 -23.75 12.30 10.95
CA GLU A 130 -24.61 12.56 9.80
C GLU A 130 -25.89 11.71 9.91
N PRO A 131 -27.08 12.28 9.61
CA PRO A 131 -28.34 11.51 9.61
C PRO A 131 -28.28 10.35 8.59
N TYR A 132 -27.58 10.61 7.49
CA TYR A 132 -27.31 9.69 6.38
C TYR A 132 -25.78 9.57 6.23
N PRO A 133 -25.12 8.73 7.05
CA PRO A 133 -23.67 8.57 6.97
C PRO A 133 -23.27 7.94 5.65
N LEU A 134 -22.10 8.31 5.13
CA LEU A 134 -21.41 7.57 4.08
C LEU A 134 -21.10 6.16 4.60
N PHE A 135 -21.12 5.17 3.72
CA PHE A 135 -20.77 3.79 4.03
C PHE A 135 -19.82 3.21 2.98
N VAL A 136 -19.22 2.05 3.25
CA VAL A 136 -18.37 1.30 2.32
C VAL A 136 -19.08 0.04 1.89
N PHE A 137 -19.06 -0.21 0.58
CA PHE A 137 -19.54 -1.43 -0.04
C PHE A 137 -18.55 -1.86 -1.12
N ARG A 138 -18.15 -3.14 -1.12
CA ARG A 138 -17.13 -3.70 -2.04
C ARG A 138 -15.83 -2.87 -2.10
N GLY A 139 -15.39 -2.33 -0.96
CA GLY A 139 -14.17 -1.52 -0.87
C GLY A 139 -14.30 -0.08 -1.40
N VAL A 140 -15.49 0.33 -1.86
CA VAL A 140 -15.76 1.68 -2.38
C VAL A 140 -16.63 2.44 -1.38
N THR A 141 -16.34 3.73 -1.19
CA THR A 141 -17.18 4.61 -0.38
C THR A 141 -18.42 5.02 -1.17
N TYR A 142 -19.56 4.98 -0.52
CA TYR A 142 -20.86 5.33 -1.05
C TYR A 142 -21.35 6.62 -0.41
N PHE A 143 -21.77 7.54 -1.26
CA PHE A 143 -22.04 8.91 -0.93
C PHE A 143 -23.55 9.21 -0.94
N PRO A 144 -24.14 9.76 0.12
CA PRO A 144 -25.58 10.00 0.22
C PRO A 144 -26.01 11.13 -0.72
N MET A 145 -26.90 10.83 -1.66
CA MET A 145 -27.48 11.80 -2.60
C MET A 145 -28.59 12.62 -1.95
N THR A 146 -28.22 13.40 -0.92
CA THR A 146 -29.12 14.32 -0.21
C THR A 146 -29.07 15.71 -0.83
N TRP A 147 -30.07 16.55 -0.54
CA TRP A 147 -30.08 17.95 -0.98
C TRP A 147 -28.83 18.72 -0.54
N ARG A 148 -28.42 18.57 0.73
CA ARG A 148 -27.20 19.21 1.26
C ARG A 148 -26.00 18.92 0.37
N PHE A 149 -25.78 17.66 0.04
CA PHE A 149 -24.61 17.30 -0.73
C PHE A 149 -24.77 17.59 -2.24
N CYS A 150 -25.83 17.11 -2.86
CA CYS A 150 -26.02 17.26 -4.30
C CYS A 150 -26.21 18.72 -4.70
N VAL A 151 -27.07 19.45 -4.00
CA VAL A 151 -27.43 20.83 -4.36
C VAL A 151 -26.51 21.84 -3.69
N THR A 152 -26.31 21.76 -2.37
CA THR A 152 -25.53 22.78 -1.65
C THR A 152 -24.03 22.62 -1.85
N GLU A 153 -23.48 21.42 -1.67
CA GLU A 153 -22.02 21.19 -1.83
C GLU A 153 -21.60 21.08 -3.29
N PHE A 154 -22.39 20.40 -4.13
CA PHE A 154 -22.01 20.12 -5.53
C PHE A 154 -22.78 20.93 -6.59
N GLY A 155 -23.76 21.74 -6.21
CA GLY A 155 -24.48 22.59 -7.16
C GLY A 155 -25.22 21.84 -8.27
N TRP A 156 -25.49 20.54 -8.11
CA TRP A 156 -26.26 19.72 -9.04
C TRP A 156 -27.74 20.08 -8.99
N ASP A 157 -28.44 19.87 -10.10
CA ASP A 157 -29.90 19.92 -10.14
C ASP A 157 -30.45 18.59 -9.61
N TYR A 158 -31.53 18.69 -8.82
CA TYR A 158 -32.12 17.56 -8.10
C TYR A 158 -33.63 17.55 -8.31
N ASP A 159 -34.16 16.47 -8.86
CA ASP A 159 -35.59 16.22 -8.99
C ASP A 159 -35.91 14.80 -8.52
N PHE A 160 -37.00 14.65 -7.77
CA PHE A 160 -37.53 13.34 -7.41
C PHE A 160 -39.05 13.35 -7.52
N SER A 161 -39.59 12.37 -8.23
CA SER A 161 -41.04 12.13 -8.27
C SER A 161 -41.33 10.64 -8.39
N HIS A 162 -42.52 10.22 -7.95
CA HIS A 162 -42.97 8.83 -8.09
C HIS A 162 -42.98 8.34 -9.54
N GLN A 163 -43.14 9.24 -10.51
CA GLN A 163 -43.21 8.91 -11.93
C GLN A 163 -41.83 8.77 -12.58
N LYS A 164 -40.89 9.67 -12.26
CA LYS A 164 -39.56 9.70 -12.88
C LYS A 164 -38.48 9.00 -12.06
N GLY A 165 -38.74 8.72 -10.79
CA GLY A 165 -37.72 8.36 -9.82
C GLY A 165 -36.78 9.52 -9.48
N LEU A 166 -35.51 9.23 -9.18
CA LEU A 166 -34.49 10.23 -8.88
C LEU A 166 -33.81 10.71 -10.17
N VAL A 167 -33.76 12.01 -10.39
CA VAL A 167 -33.08 12.64 -11.51
C VAL A 167 -32.06 13.65 -10.99
N ILE A 168 -30.79 13.44 -11.35
CA ILE A 168 -29.68 14.31 -10.97
C ILE A 168 -28.97 14.77 -12.23
N SER A 169 -28.72 16.07 -12.32
CA SER A 169 -27.94 16.65 -13.41
C SER A 169 -26.82 17.53 -12.85
N SER A 170 -25.58 17.19 -13.16
CA SER A 170 -24.43 18.03 -12.85
C SER A 170 -24.27 19.14 -13.90
N LYS A 171 -23.69 20.27 -13.49
CA LYS A 171 -23.45 21.45 -14.34
C LYS A 171 -22.11 21.40 -15.07
N ASN A 172 -21.43 20.25 -15.05
CA ASN A 172 -20.20 20.07 -15.81
C ASN A 172 -20.55 20.17 -17.31
N GLU A 173 -20.02 21.18 -17.98
CA GLU A 173 -20.11 21.25 -19.43
C GLU A 173 -19.46 19.99 -20.00
N LYS A 174 -20.16 19.31 -20.93
CA LYS A 174 -19.49 18.39 -21.87
C LYS A 174 -18.56 19.24 -22.72
N LYS A 175 -17.42 19.64 -22.17
CA LYS A 175 -16.30 20.08 -22.99
C LYS A 175 -16.05 18.92 -23.93
N PRO A 176 -16.10 19.12 -25.26
CA PRO A 176 -15.62 18.09 -26.16
C PRO A 176 -14.21 17.78 -25.68
N ILE A 177 -14.05 16.59 -25.11
CA ILE A 177 -12.77 15.95 -25.14
C ILE A 177 -12.64 15.64 -26.62
N THR A 178 -12.17 16.61 -27.41
CA THR A 178 -11.32 16.24 -28.52
C THR A 178 -10.36 15.25 -27.87
N PRO A 179 -10.22 14.01 -28.36
CA PRO A 179 -9.04 13.28 -28.01
C PRO A 179 -7.87 14.06 -28.63
N GLN A 180 -7.47 15.18 -28.02
CA GLN A 180 -6.12 15.19 -27.52
C GLN A 180 -6.08 14.03 -26.54
N LYS A 181 -5.81 12.84 -27.12
CA LYS A 181 -4.73 12.02 -26.63
C LYS A 181 -3.74 13.03 -26.03
N PRO A 182 -3.58 13.14 -24.70
CA PRO A 182 -2.41 13.83 -24.21
C PRO A 182 -1.31 13.19 -25.03
N SER A 183 -0.54 13.97 -25.79
CA SER A 183 0.65 13.42 -26.43
C SER A 183 1.45 12.92 -25.24
N ASP A 184 1.23 11.67 -24.84
CA ASP A 184 1.93 11.05 -23.74
C ASP A 184 3.35 11.09 -24.28
N PRO A 185 4.24 11.93 -23.73
CA PRO A 185 5.61 11.94 -24.22
C PRO A 185 6.24 10.54 -24.07
N TYR A 186 5.57 9.65 -23.34
CA TYR A 186 5.89 8.24 -23.15
C TYR A 186 4.97 7.27 -23.88
N GLU A 187 4.25 7.70 -24.92
CA GLU A 187 3.42 6.78 -25.72
C GLU A 187 4.27 5.66 -26.36
N ALA A 188 5.53 5.96 -26.69
CA ALA A 188 6.49 4.98 -27.18
C ALA A 188 6.99 4.00 -26.10
N TYR A 189 6.66 4.22 -24.82
CA TYR A 189 7.06 3.36 -23.72
C TYR A 189 5.98 2.31 -23.42
N TYR A 190 6.38 1.06 -23.21
CA TYR A 190 5.52 -0.02 -22.78
C TYR A 190 5.95 -0.56 -21.40
N ASP A 191 5.00 -1.10 -20.66
CA ASP A 191 5.20 -1.59 -19.29
C ASP A 191 6.00 -2.89 -19.31
N LEU A 192 7.06 -2.97 -18.49
CA LEU A 192 7.70 -4.24 -18.18
C LEU A 192 6.95 -4.98 -17.06
N PRO A 193 7.02 -6.32 -17.02
CA PRO A 193 6.51 -7.09 -15.88
C PRO A 193 7.16 -6.65 -14.57
N GLY A 194 6.43 -6.77 -13.44
CA GLY A 194 6.97 -6.49 -12.10
C GLY A 194 6.49 -5.18 -11.46
N SER A 195 5.28 -4.71 -11.79
CA SER A 195 4.72 -3.53 -11.14
C SER A 195 4.46 -3.74 -9.65
N ILE A 196 4.71 -2.72 -8.84
CA ILE A 196 4.41 -2.69 -7.42
C ILE A 196 3.22 -1.76 -7.17
N TYR A 197 2.24 -2.19 -6.37
CA TYR A 197 1.13 -1.34 -5.96
C TYR A 197 1.35 -0.83 -4.54
N TYR A 198 1.31 0.50 -4.36
CA TYR A 198 1.49 1.13 -3.07
C TYR A 198 0.69 2.45 -3.02
N ASN A 199 -0.10 2.63 -1.96
CA ASN A 199 -0.87 3.86 -1.68
C ASN A 199 -1.62 4.44 -2.90
N GLY A 200 -2.39 3.62 -3.62
CA GLY A 200 -3.21 4.07 -4.77
C GLY A 200 -2.46 4.20 -6.11
N LYS A 201 -1.15 3.97 -6.13
CA LYS A 201 -0.31 4.07 -7.32
C LYS A 201 0.34 2.73 -7.65
N TYR A 202 0.39 2.41 -8.94
CA TYR A 202 1.34 1.44 -9.46
C TYR A 202 2.69 2.13 -9.67
N TYR A 203 3.76 1.43 -9.39
CA TYR A 203 5.13 1.79 -9.71
C TYR A 203 5.69 0.73 -10.66
N MET A 204 6.27 1.15 -11.76
CA MET A 204 6.69 0.23 -12.82
C MET A 204 7.87 0.80 -13.60
N ILE A 205 8.65 -0.09 -14.20
CA ILE A 205 9.58 0.30 -15.25
C ILE A 205 8.84 0.27 -16.56
N ARG A 206 8.98 1.35 -17.34
CA ARG A 206 8.57 1.36 -18.74
C ARG A 206 9.77 1.53 -19.63
N THR A 207 9.69 1.00 -20.85
CA THR A 207 10.76 1.12 -21.83
C THR A 207 10.25 1.43 -23.24
N ASN A 208 11.03 2.20 -24.00
CA ASN A 208 10.82 2.42 -25.44
C ASN A 208 11.81 1.62 -26.30
N GLY A 209 12.45 0.59 -25.72
CA GLY A 209 13.51 -0.20 -26.35
C GLY A 209 14.92 0.41 -26.24
N LYS A 210 15.05 1.69 -25.88
CA LYS A 210 16.36 2.35 -25.64
C LYS A 210 16.56 2.76 -24.18
N ASN A 211 15.51 3.29 -23.56
CA ASN A 211 15.53 3.77 -22.20
C ASN A 211 14.62 2.93 -21.31
N TYR A 212 15.05 2.70 -20.08
CA TYR A 212 14.26 2.05 -19.04
C TYR A 212 14.13 3.05 -17.91
N ARG A 213 12.90 3.45 -17.58
CA ARG A 213 12.64 4.52 -16.62
C ARG A 213 11.57 4.11 -15.62
N LEU A 214 11.67 4.64 -14.41
CA LEU A 214 10.70 4.40 -13.35
C LEU A 214 9.53 5.38 -13.49
N PHE A 215 8.33 4.84 -13.53
CA PHE A 215 7.08 5.59 -13.57
C PHE A 215 6.20 5.23 -12.38
N SER A 216 5.35 6.18 -11.99
CA SER A 216 4.12 5.86 -11.28
C SER A 216 2.92 6.00 -12.21
N ARG A 217 1.87 5.23 -11.95
CA ARG A 217 0.56 5.37 -12.57
C ARG A 217 -0.48 5.28 -11.47
N THR A 218 -1.26 6.33 -11.31
CA THR A 218 -2.46 6.27 -10.48
C THR A 218 -3.47 5.31 -11.12
N GLN A 219 -4.23 4.55 -10.31
CA GLN A 219 -5.42 3.83 -10.83
C GLN A 219 -6.42 4.78 -11.54
N ILE A 220 -6.32 6.05 -11.16
CA ILE A 220 -7.16 7.19 -11.49
C ILE A 220 -6.51 7.96 -12.66
N GLY A 221 -7.11 7.88 -13.85
CA GLY A 221 -6.71 8.68 -15.03
C GLY A 221 -5.71 8.04 -15.98
N ASN A 222 -5.18 6.84 -15.67
CA ASN A 222 -4.19 6.12 -16.50
C ASN A 222 -3.01 7.00 -16.94
N LYS A 223 -2.72 8.07 -16.20
CA LYS A 223 -1.64 8.99 -16.49
C LYS A 223 -0.37 8.48 -15.83
N TYR A 224 0.66 8.31 -16.65
CA TYR A 224 1.99 8.00 -16.15
C TYR A 224 2.69 9.28 -15.72
N ASN A 225 3.32 9.23 -14.56
CA ASN A 225 4.24 10.25 -14.09
C ASN A 225 5.63 9.63 -14.07
N GLU A 226 6.55 10.19 -14.85
CA GLU A 226 7.97 9.79 -14.77
C GLU A 226 8.50 10.21 -13.40
N ILE A 227 9.00 9.23 -12.63
CA ILE A 227 9.64 9.50 -11.34
C ILE A 227 11.09 9.93 -11.55
N SER A 228 11.75 9.33 -12.54
CA SER A 228 13.15 9.61 -12.85
C SER A 228 13.47 9.34 -14.32
N SER A 229 14.31 10.20 -14.89
CA SER A 229 14.85 10.06 -16.25
C SER A 229 16.05 9.11 -16.34
N MET A 230 16.51 8.60 -15.19
CA MET A 230 17.62 7.66 -15.06
C MET A 230 17.35 6.32 -15.74
N GLN A 231 18.42 5.63 -16.15
CA GLN A 231 18.36 4.28 -16.68
C GLN A 231 18.19 3.27 -15.54
N ILE A 232 16.96 2.78 -15.38
CA ILE A 232 16.55 1.90 -14.27
C ILE A 232 15.99 0.61 -14.87
N LYS A 233 16.73 -0.49 -14.73
CA LYS A 233 16.37 -1.80 -15.31
C LYS A 233 15.57 -2.68 -14.36
N ASP A 234 15.69 -2.45 -13.06
CA ASP A 234 14.96 -3.17 -12.02
C ASP A 234 14.86 -2.31 -10.75
N PHE A 235 13.87 -2.60 -9.91
CA PHE A 235 13.71 -1.98 -8.59
C PHE A 235 13.13 -2.96 -7.58
N LYS A 236 13.49 -2.79 -6.30
CA LYS A 236 12.97 -3.58 -5.18
C LYS A 236 12.24 -2.67 -4.20
N GLN A 237 11.13 -3.13 -3.63
CA GLN A 237 10.45 -2.42 -2.55
C GLN A 237 10.91 -2.95 -1.18
N GLN A 238 11.14 -2.03 -0.24
CA GLN A 238 11.19 -2.34 1.19
C GLN A 238 10.37 -1.30 1.94
N GLY A 239 9.23 -1.72 2.50
CA GLY A 239 8.27 -0.80 3.11
C GLY A 239 7.75 0.23 2.10
N SER A 240 7.85 1.52 2.45
CA SER A 240 7.43 2.63 1.59
C SER A 240 8.50 3.10 0.61
N LYS A 241 9.67 2.45 0.55
CA LYS A 241 10.78 2.86 -0.32
C LYS A 241 10.99 1.89 -1.47
N LEU A 242 11.20 2.44 -2.66
CA LEU A 242 11.72 1.73 -3.82
C LEU A 242 13.23 1.95 -3.90
N TYR A 243 13.97 0.90 -4.24
CA TYR A 243 15.41 0.91 -4.33
C TYR A 243 15.86 0.42 -5.69
N PHE A 244 16.78 1.15 -6.32
CA PHE A 244 17.23 0.83 -7.68
C PHE A 244 18.62 1.37 -7.99
N ALA A 245 19.29 0.70 -8.92
CA ALA A 245 20.56 1.14 -9.48
C ALA A 245 20.35 1.96 -10.75
N SER A 246 21.20 2.95 -10.97
CA SER A 246 21.35 3.65 -12.25
C SER A 246 22.81 4.04 -12.44
N GLY A 247 23.44 3.48 -13.47
CA GLY A 247 24.89 3.65 -13.69
C GLY A 247 25.70 3.01 -12.55
N ASP A 248 26.64 3.78 -12.02
CA ASP A 248 27.51 3.43 -10.88
C ASP A 248 26.90 3.81 -9.51
N SER A 249 25.62 4.19 -9.48
CA SER A 249 24.99 4.79 -8.32
C SER A 249 23.72 4.05 -7.92
N TYR A 250 23.42 4.09 -6.62
CA TYR A 250 22.23 3.47 -6.05
C TYR A 250 21.34 4.50 -5.36
N TYR A 251 20.03 4.34 -5.53
CA TYR A 251 19.03 5.33 -5.14
C TYR A 251 17.89 4.70 -4.35
N SER A 252 17.25 5.52 -3.53
CA SER A 252 15.92 5.24 -3.00
C SER A 252 14.93 6.30 -3.43
N TYR A 253 13.69 5.87 -3.70
CA TYR A 253 12.53 6.72 -3.84
C TYR A 253 11.55 6.41 -2.71
N ASP A 254 11.32 7.39 -1.83
CA ASP A 254 10.30 7.35 -0.78
C ASP A 254 8.93 7.62 -1.42
N MET A 255 8.05 6.62 -1.40
CA MET A 255 6.73 6.71 -2.03
C MET A 255 5.72 7.52 -1.21
N ASP A 256 5.93 7.67 0.11
CA ASP A 256 5.06 8.48 0.97
C ASP A 256 5.35 9.97 0.79
N ASN A 257 6.64 10.31 0.72
CA ASN A 257 7.12 11.69 0.65
C ASN A 257 7.50 12.13 -0.77
N GLU A 258 7.36 11.23 -1.75
CA GLU A 258 7.76 11.40 -3.16
C GLU A 258 9.20 11.90 -3.34
N LYS A 259 10.12 11.42 -2.50
CA LYS A 259 11.48 11.93 -2.41
C LYS A 259 12.49 10.96 -3.00
N LEU A 260 13.24 11.40 -4.01
CA LEU A 260 14.38 10.68 -4.57
C LEU A 260 15.68 11.06 -3.85
N GLU A 261 16.43 10.06 -3.39
CA GLU A 261 17.73 10.24 -2.73
C GLU A 261 18.77 9.27 -3.32
N ARG A 262 20.01 9.73 -3.47
CA ARG A 262 21.15 8.86 -3.78
C ARG A 262 21.71 8.30 -2.49
N ILE A 263 21.75 6.97 -2.37
CA ILE A 263 22.25 6.26 -1.19
C ILE A 263 23.76 6.06 -1.29
N ALA A 264 24.24 5.67 -2.47
CA ALA A 264 25.64 5.37 -2.71
C ALA A 264 26.05 5.72 -4.14
N LYS A 265 27.35 5.98 -4.33
CA LYS A 265 27.98 6.31 -5.61
C LYS A 265 29.22 5.43 -5.78
N ASP A 266 29.58 5.15 -7.03
CA ASP A 266 30.74 4.33 -7.40
C ASP A 266 30.60 2.89 -6.85
N VAL A 267 29.36 2.37 -6.89
CA VAL A 267 28.96 1.04 -6.40
C VAL A 267 28.55 0.12 -7.54
N PHE A 268 29.07 -1.12 -7.51
CA PHE A 268 28.78 -2.15 -8.51
C PHE A 268 28.07 -3.32 -7.81
N ILE A 269 26.74 -3.28 -7.74
CA ILE A 269 25.98 -4.20 -6.89
C ILE A 269 25.72 -5.53 -7.61
N LYS A 270 26.13 -6.64 -7.01
CA LYS A 270 25.88 -8.01 -7.49
C LYS A 270 24.40 -8.35 -7.37
N ASP A 271 23.74 -8.69 -8.47
CA ASP A 271 22.35 -9.17 -8.51
C ASP A 271 21.33 -8.29 -7.76
N GLY A 272 21.63 -6.99 -7.63
CA GLY A 272 20.81 -6.05 -6.86
C GLY A 272 20.75 -6.39 -5.35
N ASN A 273 21.73 -7.10 -4.80
CA ASN A 273 21.86 -7.39 -3.38
C ASN A 273 22.40 -6.17 -2.64
N LEU A 274 21.50 -5.22 -2.38
CA LEU A 274 21.68 -4.12 -1.44
C LEU A 274 20.50 -4.10 -0.47
N ILE A 275 20.80 -3.94 0.82
CA ILE A 275 19.82 -3.89 1.90
C ILE A 275 20.04 -2.61 2.70
N SER A 276 18.96 -1.87 2.94
CA SER A 276 18.96 -0.67 3.77
C SER A 276 18.45 -0.96 5.19
N LEU A 277 19.16 -0.40 6.16
CA LEU A 277 18.85 -0.42 7.59
C LEU A 277 18.87 1.01 8.11
N GLY A 278 17.69 1.66 8.14
CA GLY A 278 17.58 3.06 8.53
C GLY A 278 18.35 3.98 7.58
N SER A 279 19.36 4.69 8.11
CA SER A 279 20.27 5.57 7.35
C SER A 279 21.49 4.86 6.78
N GLU A 280 21.67 3.57 7.08
CA GLU A 280 22.77 2.74 6.57
C GLU A 280 22.31 1.85 5.42
N ALA A 281 23.27 1.43 4.60
CA ALA A 281 23.05 0.43 3.57
C ALA A 281 24.27 -0.48 3.42
N PHE A 282 23.98 -1.73 3.09
CA PHE A 282 24.97 -2.78 2.87
C PHE A 282 24.71 -3.42 1.51
N TRP A 283 25.78 -3.75 0.79
CA TRP A 283 25.67 -4.37 -0.52
C TRP A 283 26.79 -5.36 -0.79
N VAL A 284 26.56 -6.22 -1.78
CA VAL A 284 27.55 -7.19 -2.26
C VAL A 284 28.17 -6.68 -3.55
N ASP A 285 29.48 -6.58 -3.59
CA ASP A 285 30.21 -6.12 -4.77
C ASP A 285 30.20 -7.14 -5.89
N SER A 286 29.87 -6.71 -7.11
CA SER A 286 29.72 -7.59 -8.27
C SER A 286 31.06 -8.12 -8.80
N THR A 287 32.16 -7.45 -8.50
CA THR A 287 33.49 -7.81 -8.99
C THR A 287 34.17 -8.85 -8.09
N ASP A 288 34.08 -8.69 -6.78
CA ASP A 288 34.79 -9.54 -5.82
C ASP A 288 33.87 -10.26 -4.81
N SER A 289 32.55 -10.04 -4.88
CA SER A 289 31.54 -10.61 -3.99
C SER A 289 31.72 -10.26 -2.52
N THR A 290 32.35 -9.12 -2.21
CA THR A 290 32.57 -8.69 -0.82
C THR A 290 31.45 -7.82 -0.28
N LEU A 291 31.24 -7.86 1.04
CA LEU A 291 30.27 -7.01 1.73
C LEU A 291 30.83 -5.59 1.84
N ARG A 292 30.04 -4.59 1.47
CA ARG A 292 30.42 -3.17 1.53
C ARG A 292 29.35 -2.33 2.18
N THR A 293 29.75 -1.24 2.84
CA THR A 293 28.85 -0.21 3.36
C THR A 293 28.44 0.78 2.27
N LYS A 294 27.49 1.68 2.57
CA LYS A 294 27.08 2.79 1.70
C LYS A 294 28.25 3.70 1.28
N ASP A 295 29.25 3.84 2.15
CA ASP A 295 30.46 4.63 1.93
C ASP A 295 31.57 3.84 1.23
N ASN A 296 31.21 2.69 0.64
CA ASN A 296 32.10 1.79 -0.09
C ASN A 296 33.23 1.20 0.79
N VAL A 297 33.02 1.14 2.12
CA VAL A 297 33.98 0.51 3.03
C VAL A 297 33.78 -1.00 2.97
N LYS A 298 34.85 -1.73 2.63
CA LYS A 298 34.87 -3.19 2.60
C LYS A 298 34.86 -3.76 4.02
N LEU A 299 33.93 -4.68 4.26
CA LEU A 299 33.81 -5.41 5.53
C LEU A 299 34.31 -6.84 5.38
N ASN A 300 34.85 -7.40 6.46
CA ASN A 300 35.34 -8.78 6.54
C ASN A 300 36.35 -9.12 5.42
N ASN A 301 37.50 -8.44 5.42
CA ASN A 301 38.55 -8.60 4.41
C ASN A 301 38.91 -10.07 4.19
N GLY A 302 39.05 -10.46 2.91
CA GLY A 302 39.28 -11.85 2.49
C GLY A 302 38.02 -12.70 2.35
N ALA A 303 36.87 -12.24 2.83
CA ALA A 303 35.61 -12.97 2.74
C ALA A 303 34.86 -12.71 1.43
N LYS A 304 34.05 -13.70 1.02
CA LYS A 304 33.00 -13.53 0.01
C LYS A 304 31.65 -13.80 0.64
N VAL A 305 30.67 -12.96 0.34
CA VAL A 305 29.30 -13.11 0.81
C VAL A 305 28.67 -14.33 0.15
N ASP A 306 28.13 -15.21 0.98
CA ASP A 306 27.33 -16.37 0.57
C ASP A 306 25.84 -16.01 0.54
N ARG A 307 25.35 -15.43 1.65
CA ARG A 307 23.96 -14.97 1.78
C ARG A 307 23.91 -13.62 2.49
N MET A 308 23.00 -12.75 2.05
CA MET A 308 22.72 -11.47 2.69
C MET A 308 21.22 -11.21 2.66
N GLU A 309 20.59 -11.11 3.84
CA GLU A 309 19.14 -11.01 3.97
C GLU A 309 18.74 -10.09 5.13
N LYS A 310 17.58 -9.44 4.99
CA LYS A 310 16.96 -8.69 6.08
C LYS A 310 15.92 -9.57 6.76
N GLN A 311 16.01 -9.71 8.07
CA GLN A 311 15.05 -10.46 8.89
C GLN A 311 14.60 -9.57 10.04
N GLY A 312 13.38 -9.05 9.92
CA GLY A 312 12.85 -8.01 10.81
C GLY A 312 13.68 -6.73 10.75
N ASP A 313 14.15 -6.30 11.92
CA ASP A 313 14.98 -5.11 12.10
C ASP A 313 16.48 -5.38 11.89
N TYR A 314 16.87 -6.61 11.55
CA TYR A 314 18.27 -7.04 11.46
C TYR A 314 18.67 -7.39 10.02
N LEU A 315 19.96 -7.21 9.73
CA LEU A 315 20.63 -7.77 8.56
C LEU A 315 21.48 -8.95 8.98
N ILE A 316 21.28 -10.10 8.33
CA ILE A 316 22.10 -11.29 8.49
C ILE A 316 22.97 -11.49 7.24
N VAL A 317 24.26 -11.71 7.46
CA VAL A 317 25.23 -11.97 6.39
C VAL A 317 26.04 -13.22 6.71
N THR A 318 25.98 -14.23 5.84
CA THR A 318 26.88 -15.39 5.89
C THR A 318 27.93 -15.28 4.80
N PHE A 319 29.10 -15.87 5.07
CA PHE A 319 30.25 -15.85 4.17
C PHE A 319 30.68 -17.26 3.80
N VAL A 320 31.29 -17.41 2.63
CA VAL A 320 31.82 -18.69 2.16
C VAL A 320 32.91 -19.20 3.12
N ASP A 321 32.77 -20.43 3.61
CA ASP A 321 33.62 -20.99 4.66
C ASP A 321 35.10 -21.11 4.24
N ASN A 322 35.38 -21.57 3.02
CA ASN A 322 36.73 -21.85 2.53
C ASN A 322 37.48 -20.61 1.99
N MET A 323 37.23 -19.44 2.57
CA MET A 323 37.86 -18.17 2.20
C MET A 323 38.62 -17.58 3.39
N ASP A 324 39.60 -16.71 3.12
CA ASP A 324 40.47 -16.03 4.10
C ASP A 324 39.73 -15.07 5.05
N GLY A 325 38.43 -14.89 4.84
CA GLY A 325 37.56 -14.08 5.68
C GLY A 325 37.50 -14.58 7.12
N LYS A 326 37.74 -13.67 8.07
CA LYS A 326 37.76 -13.99 9.51
C LYS A 326 36.39 -14.46 10.02
N TYR A 327 35.30 -13.82 9.59
CA TYR A 327 33.96 -14.13 10.10
C TYR A 327 33.16 -14.92 9.07
N LYS A 328 32.35 -15.88 9.53
CA LYS A 328 31.45 -16.69 8.70
C LYS A 328 29.99 -16.27 8.83
N LEU A 329 29.68 -15.54 9.90
CA LEU A 329 28.38 -14.90 10.13
C LEU A 329 28.59 -13.53 10.76
N MET A 330 27.86 -12.53 10.26
CA MET A 330 27.75 -11.19 10.85
C MET A 330 26.29 -10.77 10.91
N VAL A 331 25.91 -10.05 11.97
CA VAL A 331 24.57 -9.50 12.17
C VAL A 331 24.65 -8.01 12.50
N PHE A 332 23.81 -7.22 11.83
CA PHE A 332 23.70 -5.79 12.03
C PHE A 332 22.28 -5.41 12.48
N ASP A 333 22.16 -4.41 13.36
CA ASP A 333 20.87 -3.89 13.83
C ASP A 333 20.22 -2.89 12.86
N LYS A 334 19.05 -2.37 13.23
CA LYS A 334 18.30 -1.39 12.41
C LYS A 334 19.03 -0.05 12.18
N LYS A 335 20.06 0.24 12.97
CA LYS A 335 20.92 1.43 12.82
C LYS A 335 22.17 1.11 12.00
N GLY A 336 22.33 -0.14 11.53
CA GLY A 336 23.51 -0.61 10.81
C GLY A 336 24.71 -0.90 11.72
N MET A 337 24.51 -0.96 13.04
CA MET A 337 25.59 -1.32 13.97
C MET A 337 25.81 -2.83 13.96
N GLU A 338 27.07 -3.25 13.89
CA GLU A 338 27.44 -4.66 14.06
C GLU A 338 27.18 -5.07 15.51
N ILE A 339 26.27 -6.01 15.72
CA ILE A 339 25.86 -6.47 17.07
C ILE A 339 26.28 -7.91 17.36
N TYR A 340 26.61 -8.68 16.34
CA TYR A 340 27.08 -10.05 16.50
C TYR A 340 27.94 -10.50 15.32
N LYS A 341 28.95 -11.33 15.59
CA LYS A 341 29.74 -12.03 14.58
C LYS A 341 30.41 -13.27 15.16
N THR A 342 30.64 -14.27 14.31
CA THR A 342 31.42 -15.46 14.67
C THR A 342 32.36 -15.88 13.55
N ALA A 343 33.50 -16.46 13.92
CA ALA A 343 34.48 -17.06 13.02
C ALA A 343 34.16 -18.54 12.72
N ASP A 344 33.29 -19.14 13.52
CA ASP A 344 32.93 -20.55 13.41
C ASP A 344 32.06 -20.76 12.17
N ALA A 345 32.27 -21.86 11.45
CA ALA A 345 31.44 -22.21 10.29
C ALA A 345 29.96 -22.35 10.72
N THR A 346 29.06 -21.68 10.00
CA THR A 346 27.64 -21.60 10.36
C THR A 346 26.73 -22.10 9.24
N GLN A 347 25.65 -22.77 9.61
CA GLN A 347 24.58 -23.15 8.68
C GLN A 347 23.21 -22.73 9.21
N ASN A 348 22.27 -22.50 8.30
CA ASN A 348 20.85 -22.24 8.61
C ASN A 348 20.63 -21.07 9.58
N ALA A 349 21.46 -20.04 9.52
CA ALA A 349 21.37 -18.89 10.40
C ALA A 349 20.06 -18.12 10.16
N ARG A 350 19.32 -17.81 11.23
CA ARG A 350 18.02 -17.12 11.15
C ARG A 350 17.77 -16.31 12.41
N ILE A 351 16.96 -15.27 12.28
CA ILE A 351 16.53 -14.42 13.38
C ILE A 351 15.01 -14.51 13.49
N ASP A 352 14.53 -14.84 14.69
CA ASP A 352 13.12 -14.77 15.06
C ASP A 352 12.96 -13.77 16.21
N GLY A 353 12.22 -12.69 15.95
CA GLY A 353 12.20 -11.52 16.82
C GLY A 353 13.61 -10.94 17.02
N ASP A 354 14.13 -11.09 18.22
CA ASP A 354 15.45 -10.63 18.68
C ASP A 354 16.39 -11.82 18.98
N THR A 355 16.08 -13.01 18.47
CA THR A 355 16.82 -14.24 18.78
C THR A 355 17.46 -14.81 17.52
N LEU A 356 18.78 -14.76 17.45
CA LEU A 356 19.58 -15.42 16.43
C LEU A 356 19.72 -16.89 16.75
N THR A 357 19.46 -17.77 15.78
CA THR A 357 19.76 -19.20 15.85
C THR A 357 20.54 -19.63 14.62
N TYR A 358 21.58 -20.44 14.80
CA TYR A 358 22.33 -21.06 13.71
C TYR A 358 22.92 -22.40 14.16
N PHE A 359 23.24 -23.28 13.21
CA PHE A 359 23.99 -24.51 13.49
C PHE A 359 25.48 -24.21 13.42
N ASN A 360 26.21 -24.42 14.52
CA ASN A 360 27.66 -24.31 14.57
C ASN A 360 28.26 -25.65 14.15
N VAL A 361 29.00 -25.65 13.03
CA VAL A 361 29.56 -26.84 12.42
C VAL A 361 30.73 -27.42 13.23
N GLU A 362 31.47 -26.59 13.96
CA GLU A 362 32.65 -27.04 14.72
C GLU A 362 32.24 -27.87 15.95
N ILE A 363 31.20 -27.44 16.64
CA ILE A 363 30.69 -28.09 17.85
C ILE A 363 29.44 -28.95 17.60
N MET A 364 28.99 -29.04 16.35
CA MET A 364 27.89 -29.88 15.89
C MET A 364 26.57 -29.68 16.66
N ARG A 365 26.21 -28.44 17.00
CA ARG A 365 24.94 -28.11 17.67
C ARG A 365 24.41 -26.74 17.27
N ASN A 366 23.14 -26.51 17.56
CA ASN A 366 22.54 -25.20 17.42
C ASN A 366 23.02 -24.26 18.53
N GLU A 367 23.37 -23.04 18.15
CA GLU A 367 23.59 -21.92 19.06
C GLU A 367 22.42 -20.95 18.97
N THR A 368 22.09 -20.34 20.11
CA THR A 368 21.00 -19.39 20.25
C THR A 368 21.50 -18.18 21.01
N ILE A 369 21.44 -17.02 20.36
CA ILE A 369 21.98 -15.76 20.86
C ILE A 369 20.86 -14.73 20.92
N LYS A 370 20.73 -14.05 22.05
CA LYS A 370 19.83 -12.90 22.20
C LYS A 370 20.52 -11.67 21.62
N LEU A 371 19.88 -11.03 20.65
CA LEU A 371 20.32 -9.79 20.01
C LEU A 371 19.76 -8.61 20.82
N ASN A 372 20.60 -7.61 21.09
CA ASN A 372 20.23 -6.41 21.86
C ASN A 372 19.88 -5.23 20.95
#